data_AF-A0A235J8N7-F1
#
_entry.id   AF-A0A235J8N7-F1
#
_cell.length_a   1.000
_cell.length_b   1.000
_cell.length_c   1.000
_cell.angle_alpha   90.00
_cell.angle_beta   90.00
_cell.angle_gamma   90.00
#
_symmetry.space_group_name_H-M   'P 1'
#
loop_
_entity.id
_entity.type
_entity.pdbx_description
1 polymer ?
#
loop_
_entity_poly.entity_id
_entity_poly.type
_entity_poly.pdbx_seq_one_letter_code
_entity_poly.pdbx_strand_id
1 'polypeptide(L)'
;MVLALDNIANWNLAYTGTFTRTFDLTLPLSDYGYIGEVQIPSTFDSSYLTVKATSPDAKPSWRQLGYARQKFRVGVQDGGVDAVLNKRYLLSLNQPTLLVFDPSIAPTYTLSLRPFNWFKTVTIYIYKYTGTL
;
A
#
# COMPACT_ATOMS: atom_id res chain seq x y z
N MET A 1 10.69 12.65 -23.67
CA MET A 1 10.66 11.18 -23.72
C MET A 1 9.40 10.71 -23.00
N VAL A 2 8.72 9.67 -23.49
CA VAL A 2 7.41 9.24 -22.96
C VAL A 2 7.58 7.96 -22.17
N LEU A 3 7.08 7.94 -20.93
CA LEU A 3 7.12 6.79 -20.04
C LEU A 3 6.16 5.68 -20.53
N ALA A 4 6.68 4.49 -20.83
CA ALA A 4 5.91 3.35 -21.33
C ALA A 4 5.29 2.53 -20.18
N LEU A 5 4.27 3.10 -19.52
CA LEU A 5 3.56 2.49 -18.38
C LEU A 5 2.69 1.28 -18.78
N ASP A 6 2.31 1.19 -20.04
CA ASP A 6 1.48 0.14 -20.65
C ASP A 6 2.25 -1.15 -20.97
N ASN A 7 3.59 -1.10 -21.01
CA ASN A 7 4.41 -2.27 -21.24
C ASN A 7 4.62 -3.08 -19.95
N ILE A 8 4.04 -4.27 -19.89
CA ILE A 8 4.13 -5.17 -18.73
C ILE A 8 5.58 -5.58 -18.38
N ALA A 9 6.49 -5.63 -19.36
CA ALA A 9 7.89 -5.97 -19.14
C ALA A 9 8.64 -4.92 -18.30
N ASN A 10 8.09 -3.70 -18.21
CA ASN A 10 8.64 -2.61 -17.39
C ASN A 10 8.20 -2.69 -15.92
N TRP A 11 7.46 -3.73 -15.52
CA TRP A 11 6.95 -3.89 -14.16
C TRP A 11 7.47 -5.17 -13.51
N ASN A 12 8.03 -5.05 -12.31
CA ASN A 12 8.49 -6.18 -11.51
C ASN A 12 7.70 -6.27 -10.20
N LEU A 13 7.26 -7.48 -9.82
CA LEU A 13 6.61 -7.70 -8.53
C LEU A 13 7.63 -7.50 -7.39
N ALA A 14 7.48 -6.41 -6.66
CA ALA A 14 8.38 -6.06 -5.57
C ALA A 14 7.91 -6.60 -4.21
N TYR A 15 6.59 -6.76 -4.02
CA TYR A 15 6.03 -7.29 -2.78
C TYR A 15 4.68 -7.98 -3.01
N THR A 16 4.44 -9.06 -2.27
CA THR A 16 3.13 -9.70 -2.13
C THR A 16 2.89 -10.10 -0.68
N GLY A 17 1.67 -9.92 -0.19
CA GLY A 17 1.31 -10.28 1.17
C GLY A 17 -0.19 -10.42 1.37
N THR A 18 -0.58 -11.37 2.24
CA THR A 18 -1.97 -11.57 2.63
C THR A 18 -2.14 -11.20 4.10
N PHE A 19 -3.15 -10.38 4.37
CA PHE A 19 -3.48 -9.89 5.70
C PHE A 19 -4.89 -10.31 6.05
N THR A 20 -5.06 -10.87 7.24
CA THR A 20 -6.36 -11.28 7.76
C THR A 20 -6.62 -10.51 9.04
N ARG A 21 -7.87 -10.11 9.26
CA ARG A 21 -8.28 -9.44 10.50
C ARG A 21 -7.90 -10.31 11.70
N THR A 22 -7.36 -9.68 12.73
CA THR A 22 -7.07 -10.34 14.00
C THR A 22 -8.23 -10.10 14.95
N PHE A 23 -8.64 -11.14 15.66
CA PHE A 23 -9.60 -11.03 16.75
C PHE A 23 -8.83 -11.00 18.06
N ASP A 24 -9.10 -9.98 18.87
CA ASP A 24 -8.69 -10.00 20.26
C ASP A 24 -9.81 -10.70 21.05
N LEU A 25 -9.54 -11.92 21.51
CA LEU A 25 -10.49 -12.71 22.28
C LEU A 25 -10.72 -12.16 23.69
N THR A 26 -9.97 -11.13 24.10
CA THR A 26 -10.13 -10.47 25.40
C THR A 26 -11.07 -9.26 25.35
N LEU A 27 -11.48 -8.80 24.15
CA LEU A 27 -12.40 -7.69 23.96
C LEU A 27 -13.86 -8.18 23.87
N PRO A 28 -14.86 -7.36 24.26
CA PRO A 28 -16.26 -7.69 24.12
C PRO A 28 -16.64 -7.99 22.66
N LEU A 29 -17.56 -8.94 22.45
CA LEU A 29 -18.03 -9.44 21.14
C LEU A 29 -18.46 -8.36 20.13
N SER A 30 -18.71 -7.13 20.57
CA SER A 30 -19.04 -5.97 19.72
C SER A 30 -17.84 -5.44 18.94
N ASP A 31 -16.61 -5.69 19.39
CA ASP A 31 -15.38 -5.31 18.70
C ASP A 31 -14.96 -6.39 17.70
N TYR A 32 -15.75 -6.52 16.63
CA TYR A 32 -15.35 -7.35 15.49
C TYR A 32 -14.00 -6.86 14.96
N GLY A 33 -12.99 -7.73 15.04
CA GLY A 33 -11.64 -7.44 14.58
C GLY A 33 -11.58 -6.88 13.14
N TYR A 34 -10.60 -6.02 12.89
CA TYR A 34 -10.35 -5.40 11.60
C TYR A 34 -8.89 -5.58 11.19
N ILE A 35 -8.60 -5.36 9.90
CA ILE A 35 -7.20 -5.29 9.43
C ILE A 35 -6.67 -3.90 9.78
N GLY A 36 -5.73 -3.84 10.72
CA GLY A 36 -5.05 -2.60 11.12
C GLY A 36 -4.24 -1.97 9.98
N GLU A 37 -3.60 -0.82 10.26
CA GLU A 37 -2.66 -0.25 9.30
C GLU A 37 -1.44 -1.18 9.14
N VAL A 38 -1.27 -1.70 7.94
CA VAL A 38 -0.20 -2.62 7.58
C VAL A 38 1.02 -1.82 7.13
N GLN A 39 2.17 -2.10 7.73
CA GLN A 39 3.45 -1.60 7.25
C GLN A 39 4.03 -2.60 6.25
N ILE A 40 4.35 -2.14 5.04
CA ILE A 40 5.01 -2.99 4.04
C ILE A 40 6.49 -3.12 4.40
N PRO A 41 7.01 -4.34 4.62
CA PRO A 41 8.39 -4.57 5.01
C PRO A 41 9.34 -4.52 3.79
N SER A 42 9.15 -3.52 2.93
CA SER A 42 9.96 -3.32 1.73
C SER A 42 10.23 -1.84 1.56
N THR A 43 11.50 -1.52 1.34
CA THR A 43 11.95 -0.18 0.97
C THR A 43 11.90 -0.05 -0.53
N PHE A 44 11.29 1.03 -1.00
CA PHE A 44 11.16 1.38 -2.40
C PHE A 44 11.95 2.65 -2.70
N ASP A 45 12.41 2.75 -3.94
CA ASP A 45 13.26 3.80 -4.52
C ASP A 45 12.75 4.24 -5.90
N SER A 46 11.60 3.71 -6.35
CA SER A 46 11.00 4.07 -7.64
C SER A 46 9.98 5.19 -7.49
N SER A 47 9.94 6.08 -8.48
CA SER A 47 8.90 7.11 -8.59
C SER A 47 7.53 6.54 -8.96
N TYR A 48 7.47 5.33 -9.53
CA TYR A 48 6.23 4.71 -10.00
C TYR A 48 6.05 3.32 -9.40
N LEU A 49 4.99 3.16 -8.61
CA LEU A 49 4.53 1.87 -8.12
C LEU A 49 3.11 1.61 -8.60
N THR A 50 2.78 0.36 -8.87
CA THR A 50 1.41 -0.07 -9.08
C THR A 50 1.01 -1.00 -7.95
N VAL A 51 -0.11 -0.70 -7.28
CA VAL A 51 -0.67 -1.55 -6.23
C VAL A 51 -1.94 -2.19 -6.74
N LYS A 52 -2.00 -3.52 -6.69
CA LYS A 52 -3.21 -4.30 -6.93
C LYS A 52 -3.62 -4.98 -5.63
N ALA A 53 -4.90 -4.95 -5.32
CA ALA A 53 -5.43 -5.62 -4.14
C ALA A 53 -6.62 -6.48 -4.48
N THR A 54 -6.75 -7.61 -3.79
CA THR A 54 -7.88 -8.54 -3.90
C THR A 54 -8.35 -8.94 -2.50
N SER A 55 -9.60 -9.37 -2.39
CA SER A 55 -10.16 -9.91 -1.16
C SER A 55 -11.18 -10.99 -1.52
N PRO A 56 -11.05 -12.21 -0.99
CA PRO A 56 -11.98 -13.30 -1.30
C PRO A 56 -13.37 -13.07 -0.71
N ASP A 57 -13.48 -12.26 0.34
CA ASP A 57 -14.71 -11.95 1.07
C ASP A 57 -15.36 -10.62 0.63
N ALA A 58 -14.81 -9.97 -0.39
CA ALA A 58 -15.34 -8.70 -0.86
C ALA A 58 -16.71 -8.84 -1.53
N LYS A 59 -17.63 -7.93 -1.19
CA LYS A 59 -18.92 -7.84 -1.88
C LYS A 59 -18.71 -7.39 -3.34
N PRO A 60 -19.50 -7.89 -4.31
CA PRO A 60 -19.39 -7.46 -5.71
C PRO A 60 -19.59 -5.95 -5.94
N SER A 61 -20.29 -5.28 -5.03
CA SER A 61 -20.51 -3.83 -5.06
C SER A 61 -19.31 -3.01 -4.55
N TRP A 62 -18.35 -3.63 -3.87
CA TRP A 62 -17.17 -2.94 -3.38
C TRP A 62 -16.21 -2.63 -4.51
N ARG A 63 -15.68 -1.40 -4.50
CA ARG A 63 -14.76 -0.87 -5.52
C ARG A 63 -13.44 -0.40 -4.95
N GLN A 64 -13.40 -0.13 -3.65
CA GLN A 64 -12.25 0.44 -2.97
C GLN A 64 -11.79 -0.48 -1.86
N LEU A 65 -10.47 -0.62 -1.75
CA LEU A 65 -9.85 -1.36 -0.67
C LEU A 65 -9.63 -0.46 0.56
N GLY A 66 -9.12 0.74 0.36
CA GLY A 66 -8.65 1.61 1.44
C GLY A 66 -7.58 2.58 0.94
N TYR A 67 -6.63 2.94 1.80
CA TYR A 67 -5.61 3.95 1.48
C TYR A 67 -4.19 3.41 1.55
N ALA A 68 -3.32 3.91 0.67
CA ALA A 68 -1.87 3.83 0.81
C ALA A 68 -1.28 5.18 1.19
N ARG A 69 -0.21 5.18 1.99
CA ARG A 69 0.60 6.37 2.30
C ARG A 69 2.07 6.06 2.21
N GLN A 70 2.83 7.05 1.76
CA GLN A 70 4.28 7.03 1.78
C GLN A 70 4.77 7.32 3.20
N LYS A 71 5.73 6.52 3.67
CA LYS A 71 6.46 6.75 4.91
C LYS A 71 7.95 6.82 4.62
N PHE A 72 8.64 7.75 5.25
CA PHE A 72 10.09 7.89 5.12
C PHE A 72 10.64 8.57 6.36
N ARG A 73 11.89 8.27 6.68
CA ARG A 73 12.55 8.82 7.85
C ARG A 73 12.82 10.30 7.66
N VAL A 74 12.48 11.11 8.65
CA VAL A 74 12.82 12.54 8.69
C VAL A 74 13.73 12.78 9.88
N GLY A 75 14.81 13.54 9.67
CA GLY A 75 15.83 13.84 10.69
C GLY A 75 15.42 14.91 11.71
N VAL A 76 14.12 15.04 12.03
CA VAL A 76 13.61 16.02 12.99
C VAL A 76 13.37 15.31 14.32
N GLN A 77 14.02 15.81 15.38
CA GLN A 77 14.14 15.23 16.74
C GLN A 77 14.96 13.92 16.86
N ASP A 78 15.73 13.85 17.95
CA ASP A 78 16.55 12.70 18.37
C ASP A 78 15.69 11.44 18.45
N GLY A 79 15.95 10.48 17.55
CA GLY A 79 15.23 9.21 17.49
C GLY A 79 14.79 8.83 16.08
N GLY A 80 14.63 9.79 15.17
CA GLY A 80 14.39 9.56 13.74
C GLY A 80 13.17 8.68 13.47
N VAL A 81 12.01 9.11 13.96
CA VAL A 81 10.71 8.50 13.68
C VAL A 81 10.36 8.70 12.20
N ASP A 82 9.75 7.69 11.57
CA ASP A 82 9.25 7.81 10.20
C ASP A 82 8.14 8.87 10.13
N ALA A 83 8.34 9.88 9.28
CA ALA A 83 7.28 10.80 8.93
C ALA A 83 6.34 10.14 7.91
N VAL A 84 5.05 10.46 8.03
CA VAL A 84 4.03 10.03 7.08
C VAL A 84 3.68 11.21 6.20
N LEU A 85 3.85 11.08 4.89
CA LEU A 85 3.35 12.09 3.97
C LEU A 85 1.82 12.11 4.05
N ASN A 86 1.22 13.28 4.31
CA ASN A 86 -0.24 13.39 4.45
C ASN A 86 -1.00 13.09 3.13
N LYS A 87 -0.29 12.96 2.01
CA LYS A 87 -0.85 12.49 0.74
C LYS A 87 -1.31 11.04 0.87
N ARG A 88 -2.57 10.79 0.56
CA ARG A 88 -3.19 9.46 0.56
C ARG A 88 -3.54 9.07 -0.86
N TYR A 89 -3.27 7.82 -1.20
CA TYR A 89 -3.74 7.22 -2.44
C TYR A 89 -4.89 6.28 -2.11
N LEU A 90 -6.04 6.51 -2.73
CA LEU A 90 -7.17 5.59 -2.62
C LEU A 90 -6.90 4.39 -3.51
N LEU A 91 -6.88 3.20 -2.92
CA LEU A 91 -6.62 1.95 -3.61
C LEU A 91 -7.92 1.33 -4.10
N SER A 92 -7.96 1.01 -5.39
CA SER A 92 -9.04 0.24 -5.98
C SER A 92 -8.95 -1.23 -5.60
N LEU A 93 -10.11 -1.86 -5.42
CA LEU A 93 -10.23 -3.30 -5.25
C LEU A 93 -10.29 -3.97 -6.62
N ASN A 94 -9.57 -5.08 -6.80
CA ASN A 94 -9.49 -5.89 -8.02
C ASN A 94 -8.94 -5.16 -9.26
N GLN A 95 -8.40 -3.95 -9.09
CA GLN A 95 -7.82 -3.15 -10.16
C GLN A 95 -6.47 -2.58 -9.71
N PRO A 96 -5.50 -2.45 -10.63
CA PRO A 96 -4.25 -1.76 -10.34
C PRO A 96 -4.50 -0.27 -10.09
N THR A 97 -3.83 0.27 -9.07
CA THR A 97 -3.79 1.71 -8.76
C THR A 97 -2.35 2.19 -8.93
N LEU A 98 -2.14 3.17 -9.82
CA LEU A 98 -0.84 3.80 -10.01
C LEU A 98 -0.56 4.80 -8.89
N LEU A 99 0.61 4.66 -8.25
CA LEU A 99 1.13 5.56 -7.25
C LEU A 99 2.35 6.29 -7.84
N VAL A 100 2.33 7.62 -7.80
CA VAL A 100 3.38 8.47 -8.36
C VAL A 100 4.02 9.29 -7.25
N PHE A 101 5.27 8.99 -6.94
CA PHE A 101 6.06 9.64 -5.89
C PHE A 101 7.12 10.55 -6.48
N ASP A 102 7.35 11.67 -5.81
CA ASP A 102 8.40 12.61 -6.17
C ASP A 102 9.73 12.18 -5.50
N PRO A 103 10.75 11.77 -6.28
CA PRO A 103 12.02 11.32 -5.72
C PRO A 103 12.81 12.44 -5.05
N SER A 104 12.49 13.72 -5.32
CA SER A 104 13.14 14.86 -4.66
C SER A 104 12.72 15.03 -3.19
N ILE A 105 11.56 14.47 -2.81
CA ILE A 105 11.06 14.51 -1.42
C ILE A 105 11.74 13.43 -0.58
N ALA A 106 11.77 12.21 -1.09
CA ALA A 106 12.36 11.07 -0.41
C ALA A 106 12.89 10.08 -1.45
N PRO A 107 14.23 9.86 -1.54
CA PRO A 107 14.81 8.95 -2.51
C PRO A 107 14.50 7.49 -2.17
N THR A 108 14.24 7.20 -0.88
CA THR A 108 13.78 5.90 -0.41
C THR A 108 12.62 6.06 0.56
N TYR A 109 11.68 5.13 0.53
CA TYR A 109 10.48 5.16 1.35
C TYR A 109 9.91 3.75 1.56
N THR A 110 9.02 3.61 2.54
CA THR A 110 8.17 2.44 2.73
C THR A 110 6.71 2.83 2.47
N LEU A 111 5.85 1.81 2.34
CA LEU A 111 4.42 2.01 2.20
C LEU A 111 3.70 1.56 3.46
N SER A 112 2.70 2.34 3.84
CA SER A 112 1.68 1.92 4.79
C SER A 112 0.34 1.80 4.08
N LEU A 113 -0.39 0.74 4.40
CA LEU A 113 -1.66 0.40 3.78
C LEU A 113 -2.71 0.29 4.87
N ARG A 114 -3.84 0.96 4.69
CA ARG A 114 -4.98 0.88 5.59
C ARG A 114 -6.20 0.45 4.80
N PRO A 115 -6.52 -0.86 4.77
CA PRO A 115 -7.80 -1.33 4.27
C PRO A 115 -8.96 -0.73 5.06
N PHE A 116 -10.13 -0.65 4.45
CA PHE A 116 -11.35 -0.33 5.17
C PHE A 116 -11.72 -1.46 6.15
N ASN A 117 -12.37 -1.10 7.25
CA ASN A 117 -12.60 -1.99 8.39
C ASN A 117 -13.48 -3.21 8.09
N TRP A 118 -14.24 -3.18 6.98
CA TRP A 118 -15.15 -4.24 6.60
C TRP A 118 -14.48 -5.44 5.90
N PHE A 119 -13.20 -5.33 5.53
CA PHE A 119 -12.46 -6.44 4.93
C PHE A 119 -11.98 -7.43 6.01
N LYS A 120 -12.19 -8.73 5.76
CA LYS A 120 -11.70 -9.81 6.63
C LYS A 120 -10.34 -10.31 6.17
N THR A 121 -10.15 -10.48 4.86
CA THR A 121 -8.88 -10.90 4.27
C THR A 121 -8.58 -10.08 3.03
N VAL A 122 -7.33 -9.62 2.91
CA VAL A 122 -6.85 -8.81 1.80
C VAL A 122 -5.50 -9.35 1.34
N THR A 123 -5.35 -9.56 0.03
CA THR A 123 -4.06 -9.82 -0.59
C THR A 123 -3.62 -8.59 -1.38
N ILE A 124 -2.39 -8.16 -1.15
CA ILE A 124 -1.76 -7.01 -1.78
C ILE A 124 -0.63 -7.48 -2.68
N TYR A 125 -0.55 -6.88 -3.87
CA TYR A 125 0.54 -7.01 -4.81
C TYR A 125 1.07 -5.62 -5.14
N ILE A 126 2.38 -5.43 -5.04
CA ILE A 126 3.05 -4.16 -5.33
C ILE A 126 4.06 -4.41 -6.42
N TYR A 127 3.90 -3.70 -7.53
CA TYR A 127 4.79 -3.74 -8.67
C TYR A 127 5.60 -2.44 -8.72
N LYS A 128 6.91 -2.59 -8.90
CA LYS A 128 7.85 -1.49 -9.12
C LYS A 128 8.07 -1.32 -10.62
N TYR A 129 7.99 -0.08 -11.10
CA TYR A 129 8.40 0.23 -12.47
C TYR A 129 9.92 0.19 -12.56
N THR A 130 10.44 -0.55 -13.54
CA THR A 130 11.86 -0.75 -13.83
C THR A 130 12.23 -0.38 -15.27
N GLY A 131 11.29 0.12 -16.06
CA GLY A 131 11.57 0.62 -17.41
C GLY A 131 12.49 1.84 -17.36
N THR A 132 13.25 2.04 -18.42
CA THR A 132 14.06 3.26 -18.59
C THR A 132 13.16 4.46 -18.91
N LEU A 133 13.57 5.64 -18.45
CA LEU A 133 12.98 6.92 -18.84
C LEU A 133 13.34 7.27 -20.28
#